data_AF-A0A1G3AAE7-F1
#
_entry.id   AF-A0A1G3AAE7-F1
#
_cell.length_a   1.000
_cell.length_b   1.000
_cell.length_c   1.000
_cell.angle_alpha   90.00
_cell.angle_beta   90.00
_cell.angle_gamma   90.00
#
_symmetry.space_group_name_H-M   'P 1'
#
loop_
_entity.id
_entity.type
_entity.pdbx_description
1 polymer ?
#
loop_
_entity_poly.entity_id
_entity_poly.type
_entity_poly.pdbx_seq_one_letter_code
_entity_poly.pdbx_strand_id
1 'polypeptide(L)'
;MVNSTKRRSKQKRTKPRPDFPLFRHATGRWAKKVRGRFCYFGKLADDLDGAAALQRSLEVKDDLLAGRPPRPTGEQLTVADLCNHFLTFKQQLLDSGELPARAFDRYHRTCGFVVAALGRTRAVDGLRPDDFQRLRGLMAKRWGPIALENEIQIVRSLFRYCFEAELTARTVRFGPGFKKPSAKTIRQTPESDAAKD
;
A
#
# COMPACT_ATOMS: atom_id res chain seq x y z
N MET A 1 50.77 15.43 -8.30
CA MET A 1 49.86 15.50 -9.47
C MET A 1 48.59 14.73 -9.11
N VAL A 2 47.45 15.41 -9.04
CA VAL A 2 46.19 14.84 -8.53
C VAL A 2 45.44 14.20 -9.71
N ASN A 3 45.24 12.88 -9.67
CA ASN A 3 44.53 12.15 -10.71
C ASN A 3 43.03 12.48 -10.68
N SER A 4 42.59 13.32 -11.62
CA SER A 4 41.19 13.62 -11.88
C SER A 4 40.50 12.42 -12.54
N THR A 5 39.68 11.70 -11.77
CA THR A 5 38.82 10.63 -12.29
C THR A 5 37.72 11.24 -13.16
N LYS A 6 37.85 11.10 -14.48
CA LYS A 6 36.83 11.45 -15.48
C LYS A 6 35.47 10.84 -15.09
N ARG A 7 34.52 11.67 -14.67
CA ARG A 7 33.10 11.28 -14.53
C ARG A 7 32.57 10.84 -15.90
N ARG A 8 32.17 9.56 -16.02
CA ARG A 8 31.43 9.00 -17.16
C ARG A 8 30.27 9.94 -17.50
N SER A 9 30.23 10.43 -18.74
CA SER A 9 29.17 11.32 -19.21
C SER A 9 27.83 10.59 -19.14
N LYS A 10 26.89 11.14 -18.36
CA LYS A 10 25.49 10.69 -18.36
C LYS A 10 24.95 10.88 -19.78
N GLN A 11 24.72 9.80 -20.50
CA GLN A 11 23.97 9.82 -21.76
C GLN A 11 22.73 10.69 -21.57
N LYS A 12 22.59 11.69 -22.46
CA LYS A 12 21.53 12.69 -22.40
C LYS A 12 20.19 11.97 -22.27
N ARG A 13 19.47 12.36 -21.23
CA ARG A 13 18.19 11.80 -20.81
C ARG A 13 17.09 12.41 -21.68
N THR A 14 17.21 12.21 -22.99
CA THR A 14 16.35 12.86 -23.98
C THR A 14 14.93 12.32 -23.86
N LYS A 15 13.99 13.27 -23.84
CA LYS A 15 12.56 12.99 -23.94
C LYS A 15 12.25 12.38 -25.31
N PRO A 16 11.22 11.53 -25.45
CA PRO A 16 10.75 10.97 -26.72
C PRO A 16 10.41 12.06 -27.74
N ARG A 17 9.87 13.20 -27.28
CA ARG A 17 9.63 14.41 -28.08
C ARG A 17 9.83 15.69 -27.25
N PRO A 18 10.18 16.83 -27.87
CA PRO A 18 10.43 18.10 -27.16
C PRO A 18 9.27 18.55 -26.28
N ASP A 19 8.04 18.44 -26.79
CA ASP A 19 6.81 18.91 -26.13
C ASP A 19 6.22 17.91 -25.12
N PHE A 20 6.93 16.83 -24.81
CA PHE A 20 6.44 15.84 -23.87
C PHE A 20 6.38 16.41 -22.43
N PRO A 21 5.22 16.36 -21.76
CA PRO A 21 5.00 17.08 -20.50
C PRO A 21 5.59 16.39 -19.27
N LEU A 22 6.06 15.15 -19.41
CA LEU A 22 6.80 14.42 -18.35
C LEU A 22 8.30 14.42 -18.66
N PHE A 23 9.11 14.27 -17.62
CA PHE A 23 10.56 14.10 -17.77
C PHE A 23 11.02 12.79 -17.12
N ARG A 24 12.10 12.22 -17.65
CA ARG A 24 12.74 11.04 -17.09
C ARG A 24 13.45 11.46 -15.79
N HIS A 25 13.10 10.90 -14.63
CA HIS A 25 13.72 11.17 -13.32
C HIS A 25 14.89 10.20 -13.02
N ALA A 26 15.86 10.63 -12.20
CA ALA A 26 17.16 9.94 -12.04
C ALA A 26 17.00 8.51 -11.51
N THR A 27 15.86 8.26 -10.85
CA THR A 27 15.40 6.96 -10.34
C THR A 27 14.85 6.02 -11.43
N GLY A 28 14.92 6.39 -12.72
CA GLY A 28 14.44 5.56 -13.82
C GLY A 28 12.92 5.56 -13.99
N ARG A 29 12.24 6.64 -13.60
CA ARG A 29 10.77 6.78 -13.67
C ARG A 29 10.36 8.02 -14.46
N TRP A 30 9.15 7.99 -15.02
CA TRP A 30 8.50 9.18 -15.54
C TRP A 30 8.01 10.07 -14.42
N ALA A 31 8.27 11.37 -14.50
CA ALA A 31 7.90 12.32 -13.46
C ALA A 31 7.41 13.67 -14.00
N LYS A 32 6.64 14.38 -13.17
CA LYS A 32 6.26 15.80 -13.35
C LYS A 32 6.40 16.52 -12.02
N LYS A 33 6.87 17.76 -12.06
CA LYS A 33 6.86 18.62 -10.87
C LYS A 33 5.51 19.30 -10.79
N VAL A 34 4.76 19.04 -9.72
CA VAL A 34 3.44 19.64 -9.46
C VAL A 34 3.46 20.19 -8.04
N ARG A 35 3.09 21.47 -7.88
CA ARG A 35 3.06 22.17 -6.58
C ARG A 35 4.34 21.97 -5.73
N GLY A 36 5.50 22.04 -6.36
CA GLY A 36 6.81 21.92 -5.68
C GLY A 36 7.27 20.49 -5.38
N ARG A 37 6.43 19.46 -5.57
CA ARG A 37 6.78 18.04 -5.35
C ARG A 37 6.91 17.29 -6.68
N PHE A 38 7.68 16.20 -6.68
CA PHE A 38 7.79 15.31 -7.83
C PHE A 38 6.74 14.19 -7.74
N CYS A 39 5.86 14.11 -8.73
CA CYS A 39 4.91 13.03 -8.92
C CYS A 39 5.45 12.06 -9.99
N TYR A 40 5.30 10.75 -9.77
CA TYR A 40 5.84 9.71 -10.66
C TYR A 40 4.71 8.91 -11.31
N PHE A 41 4.85 8.57 -12.60
CA PHE A 41 3.76 8.00 -13.41
C PHE A 41 4.10 6.66 -14.08
N GLY A 42 5.21 6.03 -13.69
CA GLY A 42 5.63 4.73 -14.21
C GLY A 42 7.15 4.59 -14.29
N LYS A 43 7.64 3.35 -14.47
CA LYS A 43 9.05 3.08 -14.74
C LYS A 43 9.34 3.33 -16.21
N LEU A 44 10.54 3.82 -16.49
CA LEU A 44 10.98 4.05 -17.87
C LEU A 44 11.22 2.74 -18.63
N ALA A 45 11.66 1.69 -17.93
CA ALA A 45 11.94 0.39 -18.54
C ALA A 45 10.68 -0.28 -19.13
N ASP A 46 9.52 -0.03 -18.55
CA ASP A 46 8.24 -0.63 -18.96
C ASP A 46 7.51 0.21 -20.02
N ASP A 47 7.87 1.50 -20.16
CA ASP A 47 7.22 2.47 -21.05
C ASP A 47 8.26 3.48 -21.56
N LEU A 48 9.02 3.11 -22.59
CA LEU A 48 10.12 3.92 -23.11
C LEU A 48 9.63 5.23 -23.75
N ASP A 49 8.44 5.21 -24.36
CA ASP A 49 7.83 6.34 -25.07
C ASP A 49 6.98 7.22 -24.14
N GLY A 50 6.68 6.74 -22.94
CA GLY A 50 5.94 7.47 -21.92
C GLY A 50 4.44 7.55 -22.17
N ALA A 51 3.90 6.82 -23.14
CA ALA A 51 2.48 6.92 -23.50
C ALA A 51 1.56 6.54 -22.33
N ALA A 52 1.88 5.45 -21.63
CA ALA A 52 1.12 5.03 -20.45
C ALA A 52 1.36 5.98 -19.27
N ALA A 53 2.58 6.47 -19.10
CA ALA A 53 2.89 7.46 -18.07
C ALA A 53 2.17 8.81 -18.30
N LEU A 54 2.05 9.24 -19.56
CA LEU A 54 1.33 10.44 -19.95
C LEU A 54 -0.16 10.30 -19.64
N GLN A 55 -0.75 9.15 -20.01
CA GLN A 55 -2.14 8.84 -19.73
C GLN A 55 -2.44 8.92 -18.22
N ARG A 56 -1.63 8.23 -17.40
CA ARG A 56 -1.73 8.31 -15.94
C ARG A 56 -1.58 9.75 -15.42
N SER A 57 -0.70 10.55 -16.00
CA SER A 57 -0.53 11.95 -15.60
C SER A 57 -1.70 12.85 -15.99
N LEU A 58 -2.43 12.53 -17.06
CA LEU A 58 -3.60 13.29 -17.48
C LEU A 58 -4.81 12.97 -16.59
N GLU A 59 -4.98 11.69 -16.26
CA GLU A 59 -6.05 11.21 -15.38
C GLU A 59 -6.01 11.84 -13.98
N VAL A 60 -4.82 11.92 -13.39
CA VAL A 60 -4.64 12.45 -12.03
C VAL A 60 -4.34 13.96 -12.01
N LYS A 61 -4.31 14.62 -13.16
CA LYS A 61 -3.85 16.01 -13.32
C LYS A 61 -4.63 16.98 -12.44
N ASP A 62 -5.95 16.87 -12.46
CA ASP A 62 -6.83 17.85 -11.81
C ASP A 62 -6.78 17.72 -10.29
N ASP A 63 -6.67 16.50 -9.75
CA ASP A 63 -6.47 16.27 -8.32
C ASP A 63 -5.10 16.76 -7.84
N LEU A 64 -4.03 16.49 -8.61
CA LEU A 64 -2.69 16.97 -8.29
C LEU A 64 -2.60 18.51 -8.31
N LEU A 65 -3.32 19.17 -9.23
CA LEU A 65 -3.41 20.63 -9.28
C LEU A 65 -4.23 21.17 -8.09
N ALA A 66 -5.33 20.50 -7.73
CA ALA A 66 -6.13 20.83 -6.56
C ALA A 66 -5.40 20.56 -5.22
N GLY A 67 -4.30 19.80 -5.23
CA GLY A 67 -3.57 19.37 -4.02
C GLY A 67 -4.27 18.28 -3.23
N ARG A 68 -5.20 17.57 -3.87
CA ARG A 68 -5.85 16.39 -3.32
C ARG A 68 -5.02 15.16 -3.69
N PRO A 69 -4.95 14.12 -2.84
CA PRO A 69 -4.41 12.84 -3.28
C PRO A 69 -5.26 12.35 -4.47
N PRO A 70 -4.64 11.94 -5.58
CA PRO A 70 -5.38 11.57 -6.77
C PRO A 70 -6.25 10.36 -6.53
N ARG A 71 -7.51 10.43 -6.96
CA ARG A 71 -8.40 9.27 -6.96
C ARG A 71 -7.85 8.24 -7.95
N PRO A 72 -7.78 6.95 -7.60
CA PRO A 72 -7.35 5.92 -8.54
C PRO A 72 -8.31 5.94 -9.73
N THR A 73 -7.80 6.42 -10.85
CA THR A 73 -8.56 6.52 -12.11
C THR A 73 -8.18 5.28 -12.91
N GLY A 74 -9.16 4.43 -13.22
CA GLY A 74 -9.00 3.31 -14.16
C GLY A 74 -8.25 2.05 -13.72
N GLU A 75 -7.39 2.10 -12.69
CA GLU A 75 -6.76 0.90 -12.13
C GLU A 75 -7.45 0.52 -10.80
N GLN A 76 -7.97 -0.70 -10.73
CA GLN A 76 -8.69 -1.28 -9.57
C GLN A 76 -7.96 -0.95 -8.26
N LEU A 77 -8.70 -0.55 -7.20
CA LEU A 77 -8.12 -0.30 -5.87
C LEU A 77 -7.24 -1.49 -5.47
N THR A 78 -5.94 -1.27 -5.31
CA THR A 78 -5.02 -2.34 -4.92
C THR A 78 -4.97 -2.50 -3.41
N VAL A 79 -4.51 -3.67 -2.94
CA VAL A 79 -4.29 -3.92 -1.51
C VAL A 79 -3.32 -2.89 -0.92
N ALA A 80 -2.28 -2.50 -1.66
CA ALA A 80 -1.34 -1.49 -1.19
C ALA A 80 -1.97 -0.11 -1.06
N ASP A 81 -2.81 0.29 -2.02
CA ASP A 81 -3.50 1.59 -1.97
C ASP A 81 -4.50 1.62 -0.81
N LEU A 82 -5.26 0.54 -0.60
CA LEU A 82 -6.14 0.41 0.56
C LEU A 82 -5.36 0.55 1.87
N CYS A 83 -4.23 -0.14 2.03
CA CYS A 83 -3.38 0.01 3.21
C CYS A 83 -2.90 1.45 3.40
N ASN A 84 -2.50 2.14 2.32
CA ASN A 84 -2.07 3.54 2.41
C ASN A 84 -3.21 4.48 2.82
N HIS A 85 -4.41 4.30 2.27
CA HIS A 85 -5.59 5.07 2.67
C HIS A 85 -5.91 4.87 4.16
N PHE A 86 -5.94 3.62 4.61
CA PHE A 86 -6.21 3.30 6.01
C PHE A 86 -5.14 3.84 6.96
N LEU A 87 -3.86 3.71 6.62
CA LEU A 87 -2.76 4.24 7.44
C LEU A 87 -2.76 5.77 7.48
N THR A 88 -3.13 6.45 6.39
CA THR A 88 -3.30 7.91 6.39
C THR A 88 -4.38 8.33 7.37
N PHE A 89 -5.52 7.63 7.37
CA PHE A 89 -6.59 7.87 8.35
C PHE A 89 -6.12 7.60 9.80
N LYS A 90 -5.40 6.51 10.04
CA LYS A 90 -4.86 6.21 11.39
C LYS A 90 -3.78 7.19 11.83
N GLN A 91 -3.00 7.73 10.90
CA GLN A 91 -2.00 8.77 11.20
C GLN A 91 -2.69 10.05 11.66
N GLN A 92 -3.81 10.45 11.03
CA GLN A 92 -4.58 11.62 11.46
C GLN A 92 -5.10 11.49 12.89
N LEU A 93 -5.58 10.29 13.27
CA LEU A 93 -6.00 10.02 14.65
C LEU A 93 -4.82 10.01 15.64
N LEU A 94 -3.63 9.60 15.19
CA LEU A 94 -2.41 9.70 16.00
C LEU A 94 -2.03 11.17 16.21
N ASP A 95 -2.04 11.96 15.15
CA ASP A 95 -1.70 13.37 15.17
C ASP A 95 -2.69 14.19 16.01
N SER A 96 -3.97 13.80 16.06
CA SER A 96 -4.99 14.41 16.93
C SER A 96 -4.95 13.94 18.38
N GLY A 97 -4.17 12.89 18.70
CA GLY A 97 -4.10 12.28 20.02
C GLY A 97 -5.22 11.29 20.34
N GLU A 98 -6.10 10.97 19.39
CA GLU A 98 -7.16 9.97 19.53
C GLU A 98 -6.64 8.53 19.41
N LEU A 99 -5.42 8.34 18.91
CA LEU A 99 -4.76 7.05 18.78
C LEU A 99 -3.36 7.09 19.41
N PRO A 100 -2.99 6.14 20.28
CA PRO A 100 -1.64 6.08 20.81
C PRO A 100 -0.65 5.55 19.75
N ALA A 101 0.60 6.05 19.77
CA ALA A 101 1.65 5.66 18.81
C ALA A 101 1.84 4.14 18.71
N ARG A 102 1.82 3.42 19.85
CA ARG A 102 1.90 1.95 19.88
C ARG A 102 0.82 1.25 19.06
N ALA A 103 -0.38 1.81 19.01
CA ALA A 103 -1.47 1.25 18.22
C ALA A 103 -1.29 1.53 16.73
N PHE A 104 -0.79 2.73 16.38
CA PHE A 104 -0.42 3.06 15.00
C PHE A 104 0.67 2.13 14.46
N ASP A 105 1.75 1.93 15.22
CA ASP A 105 2.84 1.03 14.83
C ASP A 105 2.32 -0.38 14.54
N ARG A 106 1.38 -0.84 15.36
CA ARG A 106 0.72 -2.12 15.15
C ARG A 106 -0.05 -2.14 13.83
N TYR A 107 -0.92 -1.17 13.56
CA TYR A 107 -1.63 -1.06 12.28
C TYR A 107 -0.67 -1.05 11.09
N HIS A 108 0.44 -0.31 11.20
CA HIS A 108 1.45 -0.22 10.15
C HIS A 108 2.12 -1.57 9.89
N ARG A 109 2.52 -2.31 10.93
CA ARG A 109 3.08 -3.67 10.82
C ARG A 109 2.08 -4.65 10.20
N THR A 110 0.82 -4.64 10.65
CA THR A 110 -0.22 -5.52 10.10
C THR A 110 -0.48 -5.22 8.62
N CYS A 111 -0.55 -3.94 8.23
CA CYS A 111 -0.71 -3.54 6.82
C CYS A 111 0.47 -4.02 5.96
N GLY A 112 1.70 -3.88 6.46
CA GLY A 112 2.88 -4.43 5.78
C GLY A 112 2.79 -5.94 5.56
N PHE A 113 2.33 -6.68 6.57
CA PHE A 113 2.11 -8.13 6.46
C PHE A 113 1.02 -8.49 5.44
N VAL A 114 -0.11 -7.78 5.44
CA VAL A 114 -1.20 -7.98 4.48
C VAL A 114 -0.73 -7.76 3.04
N VAL A 115 0.01 -6.67 2.80
CA VAL A 115 0.58 -6.36 1.47
C VAL A 115 1.56 -7.46 1.03
N ALA A 116 2.39 -7.96 1.92
CA ALA A 116 3.34 -9.03 1.62
C ALA A 116 2.62 -10.37 1.31
N ALA A 117 1.54 -10.68 2.02
CA ALA A 117 0.83 -11.94 1.89
C ALA A 117 -0.15 -11.99 0.71
N LEU A 118 -0.91 -10.91 0.47
CA LEU A 118 -1.93 -10.85 -0.59
C LEU A 118 -1.37 -10.30 -1.92
N GLY A 119 -0.27 -9.57 -1.86
CA GLY A 119 0.40 -8.97 -3.01
C GLY A 119 0.09 -7.47 -3.18
N ARG A 120 1.13 -6.69 -3.45
CA ARG A 120 1.07 -5.23 -3.54
C ARG A 120 0.11 -4.71 -4.62
N THR A 121 0.11 -5.33 -5.78
CA THR A 121 -0.68 -4.92 -6.96
C THR A 121 -2.00 -5.70 -7.08
N ARG A 122 -2.33 -6.51 -6.07
CA ARG A 122 -3.56 -7.30 -6.09
C ARG A 122 -4.76 -6.37 -5.94
N ALA A 123 -5.74 -6.48 -6.83
CA ALA A 123 -6.99 -5.74 -6.72
C ALA A 123 -7.85 -6.23 -5.55
N VAL A 124 -8.41 -5.29 -4.78
CA VAL A 124 -9.27 -5.55 -3.62
C VAL A 124 -10.57 -6.24 -4.04
N ASP A 125 -11.20 -5.78 -5.13
CA ASP A 125 -12.44 -6.38 -5.67
C ASP A 125 -12.26 -7.84 -6.12
N GLY A 126 -11.03 -8.23 -6.44
CA GLY A 126 -10.71 -9.58 -6.85
C GLY A 126 -10.49 -10.56 -5.69
N LEU A 127 -10.39 -10.10 -4.44
CA LEU A 127 -10.05 -10.93 -3.29
C LEU A 127 -11.14 -11.98 -3.00
N ARG A 128 -10.70 -13.21 -2.78
CA ARG A 128 -11.57 -14.36 -2.53
C ARG A 128 -11.37 -14.93 -1.11
N PRO A 129 -12.35 -15.67 -0.58
CA PRO A 129 -12.20 -16.42 0.67
C PRO A 129 -10.89 -17.20 0.82
N ASP A 130 -10.39 -17.81 -0.25
CA ASP A 130 -9.17 -18.62 -0.24
C ASP A 130 -7.91 -17.78 0.05
N ASP A 131 -7.88 -16.53 -0.44
CA ASP A 131 -6.82 -15.57 -0.16
C ASP A 131 -6.72 -15.30 1.35
N PHE A 132 -7.88 -15.16 2.00
CA PHE A 132 -7.95 -14.94 3.45
C PHE A 132 -7.64 -16.21 4.24
N GLN A 133 -8.06 -17.39 3.77
CA GLN A 133 -7.66 -18.65 4.40
C GLN A 133 -6.13 -18.81 4.38
N ARG A 134 -5.49 -18.51 3.25
CA ARG A 134 -4.02 -18.49 3.14
C ARG A 134 -3.41 -17.45 4.09
N LEU A 135 -3.95 -16.23 4.10
CA LEU A 135 -3.50 -15.17 5.01
C LEU A 135 -3.53 -15.64 6.46
N ARG A 136 -4.66 -16.19 6.95
CA ARG A 136 -4.78 -16.72 8.32
C ARG A 136 -3.78 -17.82 8.63
N GLY A 137 -3.48 -18.70 7.67
CA GLY A 137 -2.43 -19.71 7.82
C GLY A 137 -1.04 -19.12 8.00
N LEU A 138 -0.71 -18.05 7.27
CA LEU A 138 0.54 -17.31 7.43
C LEU A 138 0.59 -16.56 8.77
N MET A 139 -0.52 -15.93 9.17
CA MET A 139 -0.63 -15.22 10.44
C MET A 139 -0.42 -16.17 11.62
N ALA A 140 -1.03 -17.37 11.58
CA ALA A 140 -0.92 -18.37 12.65
C ALA A 140 0.49 -18.94 12.83
N LYS A 141 1.35 -18.86 11.80
CA LYS A 141 2.77 -19.23 11.91
C LYS A 141 3.60 -18.14 12.61
N ARG A 142 3.16 -16.88 12.52
CA ARG A 142 3.88 -15.72 13.06
C ARG A 142 3.47 -15.41 14.49
N TRP A 143 2.16 -15.45 14.77
CA TRP A 143 1.58 -15.02 16.04
C TRP A 143 0.96 -16.18 16.81
N GLY A 144 1.11 -16.13 18.14
CA GLY A 144 0.36 -17.00 19.05
C GLY A 144 -1.16 -16.72 19.02
N PRO A 145 -2.00 -17.57 19.63
CA PRO A 145 -3.46 -17.48 19.50
C PRO A 145 -4.07 -16.12 19.89
N ILE A 146 -3.58 -15.48 20.95
CA ILE A 146 -4.08 -14.17 21.42
C ILE A 146 -3.72 -13.07 20.42
N ALA A 147 -2.43 -13.00 20.02
CA ALA A 147 -1.96 -12.02 19.05
C ALA A 147 -2.67 -12.22 17.69
N LEU A 148 -2.83 -13.48 17.26
CA LEU A 148 -3.54 -13.85 16.03
C LEU A 148 -5.00 -13.35 16.02
N GLU A 149 -5.74 -13.48 17.13
CA GLU A 149 -7.09 -12.95 17.22
C GLU A 149 -7.11 -11.44 16.94
N ASN A 150 -6.24 -10.71 17.61
CA ASN A 150 -6.16 -9.26 17.51
C ASN A 150 -5.74 -8.82 16.10
N GLU A 151 -4.75 -9.47 15.49
CA GLU A 151 -4.34 -9.20 14.12
C GLU A 151 -5.46 -9.48 13.11
N ILE A 152 -6.22 -10.56 13.29
CA ILE A 152 -7.41 -10.85 12.47
C ILE A 152 -8.42 -9.70 12.57
N GLN A 153 -8.63 -9.13 13.76
CA GLN A 153 -9.51 -7.98 13.91
C GLN A 153 -9.00 -6.74 13.20
N ILE A 154 -7.70 -6.47 13.25
CA ILE A 154 -7.11 -5.33 12.51
C ILE A 154 -7.32 -5.50 11.01
N VAL A 155 -7.08 -6.70 10.46
CA VAL A 155 -7.33 -6.98 9.04
C VAL A 155 -8.81 -6.79 8.70
N ARG A 156 -9.74 -7.21 9.56
CA ARG A 156 -11.17 -6.97 9.34
C ARG A 156 -11.52 -5.49 9.35
N SER A 157 -10.95 -4.72 10.26
CA SER A 157 -11.14 -3.27 10.34
C SER A 157 -10.61 -2.55 9.10
N LEU A 158 -9.49 -3.00 8.52
CA LEU A 158 -8.95 -2.45 7.27
C LEU A 158 -9.96 -2.56 6.11
N PHE A 159 -10.51 -3.75 5.87
CA PHE A 159 -11.48 -3.95 4.79
C PHE A 159 -12.88 -3.40 5.12
N ARG A 160 -13.22 -3.26 6.41
CA ARG A 160 -14.42 -2.52 6.82
C ARG A 160 -14.30 -1.03 6.47
N TYR A 161 -13.17 -0.42 6.79
CA TYR A 161 -12.87 0.96 6.41
C TYR A 161 -12.95 1.16 4.89
N CYS A 162 -12.46 0.19 4.10
CA CYS A 162 -12.56 0.23 2.64
C CYS A 162 -13.99 0.47 2.13
N PHE A 163 -14.97 -0.19 2.75
CA PHE A 163 -16.36 -0.04 2.41
C PHE A 163 -16.97 1.25 2.98
N GLU A 164 -16.71 1.55 4.26
CA GLU A 164 -17.24 2.75 4.93
C GLU A 164 -16.71 4.06 4.32
N ALA A 165 -15.49 4.05 3.78
CA ALA A 165 -14.89 5.18 3.07
C ALA A 165 -15.23 5.20 1.56
N GLU A 166 -16.16 4.36 1.12
CA GLU A 166 -16.63 4.26 -0.27
C GLU A 166 -15.52 4.00 -1.31
N LEU A 167 -14.41 3.37 -0.89
CA LEU A 167 -13.31 3.02 -1.79
C LEU A 167 -13.66 1.80 -2.67
N THR A 168 -14.63 1.01 -2.25
CA THR A 168 -15.16 -0.16 -2.95
C THR A 168 -16.68 -0.18 -2.90
N ALA A 169 -17.32 -0.58 -4.00
CA ALA A 169 -18.78 -0.68 -4.07
C ALA A 169 -19.36 -1.84 -3.24
N ARG A 170 -18.54 -2.83 -2.87
CA ARG A 170 -18.99 -4.04 -2.16
C ARG A 170 -18.05 -4.40 -1.02
N THR A 171 -18.61 -4.98 0.03
CA THR A 171 -17.82 -5.53 1.13
C THR A 171 -17.06 -6.78 0.70
N VAL A 172 -15.83 -6.92 1.20
CA VAL A 172 -15.00 -8.09 0.93
C VAL A 172 -15.49 -9.30 1.72
N ARG A 173 -15.49 -10.47 1.06
CA ARG A 173 -15.93 -11.75 1.66
C ARG A 173 -14.73 -12.53 2.20
N PHE A 174 -14.58 -12.52 3.52
CA PHE A 174 -13.51 -13.26 4.23
C PHE A 174 -13.65 -14.78 4.18
N GLY A 175 -14.88 -15.29 4.04
CA GLY A 175 -15.17 -16.72 4.10
C GLY A 175 -14.95 -17.38 5.46
N PRO A 176 -15.17 -18.70 5.55
CA PRO A 176 -15.12 -19.44 6.82
C PRO A 176 -13.69 -19.71 7.33
N GLY A 177 -12.68 -19.67 6.45
CA GLY A 177 -11.28 -19.91 6.80
C GLY A 177 -10.61 -18.78 7.60
N PHE A 178 -11.18 -17.57 7.57
CA PHE A 178 -10.64 -16.38 8.25
C PHE A 178 -11.39 -16.05 9.55
N LYS A 179 -11.50 -17.05 10.44
CA LYS A 179 -12.10 -16.91 11.78
C LYS A 179 -11.05 -16.72 12.87
N LYS A 180 -11.44 -16.09 13.97
CA LYS A 180 -10.62 -16.05 15.19
C LYS A 180 -10.29 -17.48 15.67
N PRO A 181 -9.19 -17.68 16.41
CA PRO A 181 -8.99 -18.90 17.19
C PRO A 181 -10.16 -19.15 18.15
N SER A 182 -10.40 -20.41 18.51
CA SER A 182 -11.49 -20.73 19.44
C SER A 182 -11.17 -20.21 20.85
N ALA A 183 -12.20 -19.88 21.64
CA ALA A 183 -12.03 -19.46 23.03
C ALA A 183 -11.27 -20.51 23.86
N LYS A 184 -11.45 -21.80 23.56
CA LYS A 184 -10.70 -22.89 24.20
C LYS A 184 -9.20 -22.81 23.88
N THR A 185 -8.85 -22.60 22.61
CA THR A 185 -7.45 -22.47 22.17
C THR A 185 -6.75 -21.29 22.84
N ILE A 186 -7.46 -20.16 22.99
CA ILE A 186 -6.93 -18.97 23.65
C ILE A 186 -6.68 -19.24 25.13
N ARG A 187 -7.65 -19.85 25.84
CA ARG A 187 -7.53 -20.19 27.27
C ARG A 187 -6.43 -21.19 27.58
N GLN A 188 -6.11 -22.08 26.65
CA GLN A 188 -5.05 -23.09 26.80
C GLN A 188 -3.66 -22.56 26.46
N THR A 189 -3.53 -21.30 26.01
CA THR A 189 -2.24 -20.72 25.65
C THR A 189 -1.49 -20.32 26.92
N PRO A 190 -0.31 -20.91 27.21
CA PRO A 190 0.50 -20.50 28.36
C PRO A 190 1.06 -19.09 28.18
N GLU A 191 1.27 -18.37 29.29
CA GLU A 191 1.68 -16.94 29.32
C GLU A 191 2.97 -16.66 28.51
N SER A 192 3.85 -17.66 28.40
CA SER A 192 5.09 -17.61 27.61
C SER A 192 4.87 -17.49 26.10
N ASP A 193 3.76 -18.01 25.57
CA ASP A 193 3.42 -17.93 24.14
C ASP A 193 2.69 -16.63 23.76
N ALA A 194 2.29 -15.83 24.74
CA ALA A 194 1.74 -14.49 24.53
C ALA A 194 2.79 -13.47 24.07
N ALA A 195 4.09 -13.75 24.30
CA ALA A 195 5.21 -12.85 24.04
C ALA A 195 5.77 -12.89 22.60
N LYS A 196 5.15 -13.63 21.67
CA LYS A 196 5.52 -13.57 20.25
C LYS A 196 4.90 -12.34 19.60
N ASP A 197 5.57 -11.19 19.75
CA ASP A 197 5.30 -9.92 19.05
C ASP A 197 5.91 -9.88 17.63
#